data_AF-B8GST3-F1
#
_entry.id   AF-B8GST3-F1
#
_cell.length_a   1.000
_cell.length_b   1.000
_cell.length_c   1.000
_cell.angle_alpha   90.00
_cell.angle_beta   90.00
_cell.angle_gamma   90.00
#
_symmetry.space_group_name_H-M   'P 1'
#
loop_
_entity.id
_entity.type
_entity.pdbx_description
1 polymer ?
#
loop_
_entity_poly.entity_id
_entity_poly.type
_entity_poly.pdbx_seq_one_letter_code
_entity_poly.pdbx_strand_id
1 'polypeptide(L)'
;MAVKKKARKKPQRNVAPGTVFGRAIERAGKDVARAEAKIASANSKHAKVAERVEKAKARVAATSGKAKEAARNAVAKANDEMRKAKEAVKGAIAEHKQASNWMSQLMARATRLEKAAERELGKMETALAKKLRAAARPKRRRVKKKAPTQNAG
;
A
#
# COMPACT_ATOMS: atom_id res chain seq x y z
N MET A 1 6.75 0.36 -50.62
CA MET A 1 5.45 0.34 -49.91
C MET A 1 5.64 -0.29 -48.53
N ALA A 2 5.58 0.51 -47.45
CA ALA A 2 5.84 0.02 -46.10
C ALA A 2 4.53 -0.36 -45.38
N VAL A 3 4.37 -1.64 -45.06
CA VAL A 3 3.20 -2.17 -44.36
C VAL A 3 3.27 -1.76 -42.88
N LYS A 4 2.42 -0.82 -42.46
CA LYS A 4 2.24 -0.42 -41.05
C LYS A 4 1.75 -1.62 -40.24
N LYS A 5 2.63 -2.24 -39.44
CA LYS A 5 2.25 -3.23 -38.40
C LYS A 5 1.32 -2.56 -37.39
N LYS A 6 0.03 -2.91 -37.41
CA LYS A 6 -0.92 -2.52 -36.35
C LYS A 6 -0.48 -3.15 -35.03
N ALA A 7 -0.17 -2.31 -34.04
CA ALA A 7 0.14 -2.76 -32.68
C ALA A 7 -1.08 -3.52 -32.12
N ARG A 8 -0.89 -4.81 -31.82
CA ARG A 8 -1.90 -5.63 -31.13
C ARG A 8 -2.14 -5.02 -29.75
N LYS A 9 -3.33 -4.46 -29.52
CA LYS A 9 -3.82 -4.05 -28.20
C LYS A 9 -3.77 -5.30 -27.31
N LYS A 10 -2.87 -5.34 -26.33
CA LYS A 10 -2.81 -6.46 -25.38
C LYS A 10 -4.17 -6.55 -24.68
N PRO A 11 -4.75 -7.75 -24.52
CA PRO A 11 -6.01 -7.90 -23.79
C PRO A 11 -5.79 -7.34 -22.39
N GLN A 12 -6.58 -6.33 -22.04
CA GLN A 12 -6.64 -5.79 -20.69
C GLN A 12 -7.11 -6.97 -19.83
N ARG A 13 -6.21 -7.55 -19.02
CA ARG A 13 -6.58 -8.62 -18.09
C ARG A 13 -7.78 -8.09 -17.31
N ASN A 14 -8.93 -8.74 -17.42
CA ASN A 14 -10.11 -8.48 -16.59
C ASN A 14 -9.74 -8.87 -15.16
N VAL A 15 -9.07 -7.97 -14.47
CA VAL A 15 -8.64 -8.15 -13.10
C VAL A 15 -9.86 -7.83 -12.23
N ALA A 16 -10.34 -8.82 -11.49
CA ALA A 16 -11.46 -8.64 -10.57
C ALA A 16 -11.17 -7.44 -9.62
N PRO A 17 -12.12 -6.50 -9.44
CA PRO A 17 -11.90 -5.23 -8.73
C PRO A 17 -11.24 -5.38 -7.34
N GLY A 18 -11.58 -6.44 -6.59
CA GLY A 18 -11.00 -6.72 -5.27
C GLY A 18 -9.51 -7.08 -5.28
N THR A 19 -8.99 -7.60 -6.40
CA THR A 19 -7.59 -8.06 -6.49
C THR A 19 -6.60 -6.95 -6.84
N VAL A 20 -7.06 -5.80 -7.35
CA VAL A 20 -6.20 -4.64 -7.62
C VAL A 20 -5.88 -3.91 -6.31
N PHE A 21 -6.89 -3.77 -5.45
CA PHE A 21 -6.76 -3.07 -4.19
C PHE A 21 -5.93 -3.86 -3.16
N GLY A 22 -6.17 -5.18 -3.04
CA GLY A 22 -5.31 -6.05 -2.22
C GLY A 22 -3.85 -6.01 -2.67
N ARG A 23 -3.58 -6.02 -3.99
CA ARG A 23 -2.22 -5.85 -4.53
C ARG A 23 -1.59 -4.50 -4.21
N ALA A 24 -2.40 -3.43 -4.12
CA ALA A 24 -1.90 -2.11 -3.73
C ALA A 24 -1.45 -2.11 -2.26
N ILE A 25 -2.20 -2.76 -1.36
CA ILE A 25 -1.85 -2.95 0.05
C ILE A 25 -0.56 -3.78 0.17
N GLU A 26 -0.47 -4.92 -0.53
CA GLU A 26 0.74 -5.75 -0.53
C GLU A 26 1.97 -4.98 -1.02
N ARG A 27 1.81 -4.17 -2.07
CA ARG A 27 2.90 -3.35 -2.60
C ARG A 27 3.32 -2.26 -1.61
N ALA A 28 2.37 -1.58 -0.99
CA ALA A 28 2.65 -0.59 0.04
C ALA A 28 3.36 -1.23 1.25
N GLY A 29 2.96 -2.43 1.68
CA GLY A 29 3.68 -3.18 2.72
C GLY A 29 5.13 -3.51 2.33
N LYS A 30 5.38 -3.91 1.09
CA LYS A 30 6.75 -4.11 0.57
C LYS A 30 7.56 -2.82 0.53
N ASP A 31 6.93 -1.70 0.19
CA ASP A 31 7.59 -0.40 0.15
C ASP A 31 7.96 0.08 1.57
N VAL A 32 7.11 -0.16 2.57
CA VAL A 32 7.43 0.08 4.00
C VAL A 32 8.62 -0.78 4.43
N ALA A 33 8.58 -2.08 4.20
CA ALA A 33 9.67 -2.99 4.58
C ALA A 33 11.00 -2.62 3.89
N ARG A 34 10.95 -2.17 2.64
CA ARG A 34 12.12 -1.67 1.92
C ARG A 34 12.67 -0.39 2.56
N ALA A 35 11.80 0.54 2.95
CA ALA A 35 12.22 1.76 3.62
C ALA A 35 12.86 1.46 4.99
N GLU A 36 12.33 0.50 5.75
CA GLU A 36 12.94 0.02 7.01
C GLU A 36 14.32 -0.57 6.79
N ALA A 37 14.47 -1.44 5.79
CA ALA A 37 15.77 -1.99 5.42
C ALA A 37 16.77 -0.89 5.01
N LYS A 38 16.29 0.17 4.33
CA LYS A 38 17.10 1.34 3.97
C LYS A 38 17.55 2.13 5.20
N ILE A 39 16.68 2.32 6.19
CA ILE A 39 17.05 2.94 7.47
C ILE A 39 18.12 2.11 8.18
N ALA A 40 17.93 0.80 8.29
CA ALA A 40 18.89 -0.09 8.93
C ALA A 40 20.27 -0.04 8.24
N SER A 41 20.28 -0.06 6.90
CA SER A 41 21.50 0.07 6.10
C SER A 41 22.18 1.44 6.31
N ALA A 42 21.41 2.53 6.30
CA ALA A 42 21.92 3.87 6.52
C ALA A 42 22.53 4.03 7.93
N ASN A 43 21.88 3.47 8.96
CA ASN A 43 22.38 3.45 10.32
C ASN A 43 23.68 2.64 10.45
N SER A 44 23.74 1.46 9.82
CA SER A 44 24.98 0.66 9.78
C SER A 44 26.13 1.44 9.13
N LYS A 45 25.86 2.14 8.03
CA LYS A 45 26.86 3.00 7.38
C LYS A 45 27.27 4.18 8.27
N HIS A 46 26.32 4.84 8.93
CA HIS A 46 26.59 5.91 9.86
C HIS A 46 27.50 5.45 11.01
N ALA A 47 27.24 4.28 11.59
CA ALA A 47 28.09 3.69 12.63
C ALA A 47 29.53 3.43 12.15
N LYS A 48 29.70 2.83 10.96
CA LYS A 48 31.03 2.61 10.36
C LYS A 48 31.78 3.91 10.12
N VAL A 49 31.08 4.96 9.69
CA VAL A 49 31.71 6.27 9.46
C VAL A 49 32.08 6.94 10.79
N ALA A 50 31.24 6.83 11.82
CA ALA A 50 31.56 7.31 13.17
C ALA A 50 32.85 6.67 13.69
N GLU A 51 33.00 5.35 13.54
CA GLU A 51 34.22 4.63 13.92
C GLU A 51 35.45 5.13 13.13
N ARG A 52 35.30 5.41 11.83
CA ARG A 52 36.38 5.98 11.01
C ARG A 52 36.79 7.37 11.46
N VAL A 53 35.82 8.21 11.85
CA VAL A 53 36.09 9.55 12.40
C VAL A 53 36.93 9.43 13.66
N GLU A 54 36.56 8.54 14.59
CA GLU A 54 37.31 8.32 15.83
C GLU A 54 38.73 7.79 15.56
N LYS A 55 38.87 6.79 14.67
CA LYS A 55 40.19 6.30 14.24
C LYS A 55 41.04 7.39 13.59
N ALA A 56 40.44 8.27 12.79
CA ALA A 56 41.16 9.39 12.17
C ALA A 56 41.62 10.42 13.21
N LYS A 57 40.78 10.75 14.20
CA LYS A 57 41.15 11.63 15.32
C LYS A 57 42.28 11.03 16.16
N ALA A 58 42.22 9.74 16.47
CA ALA A 58 43.28 9.04 17.19
C ALA A 58 44.61 9.11 16.43
N ARG A 59 44.60 8.94 15.10
CA ARG A 59 45.81 9.12 14.26
C ARG A 59 46.37 10.53 14.31
N VAL A 60 45.54 11.57 14.38
CA VAL A 60 46.01 12.97 14.54
C VAL A 60 46.70 13.16 15.89
N ALA A 61 46.20 12.52 16.95
CA ALA A 61 46.83 12.57 18.27
C ALA A 61 48.19 11.83 18.30
N ALA A 62 48.30 10.73 17.56
CA ALA A 62 49.49 9.89 17.51
C ALA A 62 50.59 10.35 16.52
N THR A 63 50.32 11.36 15.67
CA THR A 63 51.26 11.80 14.61
C THR A 63 51.74 13.23 14.81
N SER A 64 52.93 13.53 14.28
CA SER A 64 53.57 14.85 14.33
C SER A 64 54.07 15.30 12.95
N GLY A 65 54.41 16.59 12.81
CA GLY A 65 54.94 17.16 11.56
C GLY A 65 54.00 17.00 10.35
N LYS A 66 54.58 16.77 9.17
CA LYS A 66 53.84 16.61 7.90
C LYS A 66 52.81 15.47 7.93
N ALA A 67 53.07 14.40 8.69
CA ALA A 67 52.13 13.28 8.86
C ALA A 67 50.86 13.70 9.62
N LYS A 68 50.96 14.65 10.55
CA LYS A 68 49.81 15.20 11.30
C LYS A 68 48.86 15.98 10.39
N GLU A 69 49.40 16.69 9.40
CA GLU A 69 48.62 17.46 8.44
C GLU A 69 47.80 16.53 7.52
N ALA A 70 48.42 15.45 7.03
CA ALA A 70 47.72 14.40 6.29
C ALA A 70 46.63 13.73 7.15
N ALA A 71 46.90 13.48 8.44
CA ALA A 71 45.92 12.92 9.36
C ALA A 71 44.72 13.87 9.59
N ARG A 72 44.95 15.19 9.67
CA ARG A 72 43.87 16.20 9.76
C ARG A 72 42.98 16.21 8.52
N ASN A 73 43.58 16.11 7.34
CA ASN A 73 42.83 16.00 6.08
C ASN A 73 41.95 14.73 6.05
N ALA A 74 42.44 13.62 6.60
CA ALA A 74 41.65 12.40 6.75
C ALA A 74 40.44 12.59 7.70
N VAL A 75 40.61 13.33 8.80
CA VAL A 75 39.50 13.70 9.71
C VAL A 75 38.47 14.57 9.00
N ALA A 76 38.91 15.58 8.23
CA ALA A 76 38.01 16.44 7.46
C ALA A 76 37.15 15.61 6.49
N LYS A 77 37.77 14.70 5.72
CA LYS A 77 37.07 13.79 4.82
C LYS A 77 36.10 12.87 5.56
N ALA A 78 36.49 12.33 6.71
CA ALA A 78 35.62 11.46 7.51
C ALA A 78 34.41 12.22 8.07
N ASN A 79 34.57 13.49 8.48
CA ASN A 79 33.48 14.35 8.92
C ASN A 79 32.51 14.68 7.76
N ASP A 80 33.01 14.91 6.55
CA ASP A 80 32.16 15.08 5.37
C ASP A 80 31.36 13.81 5.04
N GLU A 81 31.98 12.64 5.14
CA GLU A 81 31.30 11.36 5.02
C GLU A 81 30.24 11.19 6.12
N MET A 82 30.52 11.64 7.34
CA MET A 82 29.60 11.57 8.48
C MET A 82 28.37 12.44 8.25
N ARG A 83 28.56 13.66 7.71
CA ARG A 83 27.47 14.55 7.31
C ARG A 83 26.58 13.89 6.24
N LYS A 84 27.19 13.32 5.20
CA LYS A 84 26.44 12.59 4.14
C LYS A 84 25.69 11.38 4.71
N ALA A 85 26.28 10.66 5.65
CA ALA A 85 25.63 9.51 6.29
C ALA A 85 24.40 9.95 7.12
N LYS A 86 24.49 11.06 7.86
CA LYS A 86 23.34 11.63 8.58
C LYS A 86 22.21 12.04 7.66
N GLU A 87 22.52 12.72 6.55
CA GLU A 87 21.52 13.08 5.54
C GLU A 87 20.87 11.84 4.91
N ALA A 88 21.65 10.78 4.66
CA ALA A 88 21.12 9.52 4.15
C ALA A 88 20.14 8.86 5.14
N VAL A 89 20.45 8.87 6.44
CA VAL A 89 19.54 8.38 7.49
C VAL A 89 18.25 9.21 7.52
N LYS A 90 18.37 10.54 7.50
CA LYS A 90 17.22 11.46 7.48
C LYS A 90 16.32 11.23 6.26
N GLY A 91 16.92 11.08 5.08
CA GLY A 91 16.21 10.75 3.84
C GLY A 91 15.48 9.40 3.92
N ALA A 92 16.13 8.37 4.45
CA ALA A 92 15.52 7.04 4.62
C ALA A 92 14.32 7.08 5.60
N ILE A 93 14.41 7.85 6.68
CA ILE A 93 13.29 8.05 7.62
C ILE A 93 12.13 8.78 6.95
N ALA A 94 12.41 9.79 6.12
CA ALA A 94 11.36 10.51 5.39
C ALA A 94 10.62 9.58 4.40
N GLU A 95 11.35 8.73 3.67
CA GLU A 95 10.77 7.72 2.78
C GLU A 95 9.90 6.72 3.55
N HIS A 96 10.37 6.23 4.70
CA HIS A 96 9.59 5.33 5.56
C HIS A 96 8.29 5.97 6.05
N LYS A 97 8.34 7.24 6.47
CA LYS A 97 7.15 8.00 6.87
C LYS A 97 6.15 8.12 5.73
N GLN A 98 6.61 8.38 4.51
CA GLN A 98 5.75 8.48 3.34
C GLN A 98 5.11 7.12 3.00
N ALA A 99 5.90 6.04 2.97
CA ALA A 99 5.40 4.70 2.70
C ALA A 99 4.39 4.24 3.76
N SER A 100 4.68 4.50 5.04
CA SER A 100 3.79 4.17 6.15
C SER A 100 2.47 4.94 6.08
N ASN A 101 2.53 6.24 5.77
CA ASN A 101 1.31 7.04 5.59
C ASN A 101 0.45 6.52 4.43
N TRP A 102 1.08 6.16 3.31
CA TRP A 102 0.38 5.57 2.18
C TRP A 102 -0.29 4.23 2.53
N MET A 103 0.41 3.36 3.26
CA MET A 103 -0.14 2.11 3.76
C MET A 103 -1.35 2.36 4.66
N SER A 104 -1.26 3.30 5.60
CA SER A 104 -2.37 3.68 6.49
C SER A 104 -3.59 4.19 5.71
N GLN A 105 -3.40 4.99 4.66
CA GLN A 105 -4.49 5.46 3.81
C GLN A 105 -5.18 4.30 3.06
N LEU A 106 -4.39 3.35 2.55
CA LEU A 106 -4.94 2.16 1.90
C LEU A 106 -5.72 1.30 2.89
N MET A 107 -5.21 1.06 4.09
CA MET A 107 -5.92 0.30 5.13
C MET A 107 -7.22 0.98 5.54
N ALA A 108 -7.21 2.30 5.75
CA ALA A 108 -8.43 3.05 6.07
C ALA A 108 -9.48 2.96 4.95
N ARG A 109 -9.05 2.97 3.69
CA ARG A 109 -9.95 2.78 2.54
C ARG A 109 -10.46 1.34 2.46
N ALA A 110 -9.63 0.34 2.81
CA ALA A 110 -10.03 -1.07 2.89
C ALA A 110 -11.23 -1.24 3.82
N THR A 111 -11.10 -0.76 5.06
CA THR A 111 -12.15 -0.86 6.07
C THR A 111 -13.45 -0.16 5.64
N ARG A 112 -13.35 0.98 4.93
CA ARG A 112 -14.56 1.65 4.39
C ARG A 112 -15.23 0.82 3.30
N LEU A 113 -14.46 0.18 2.44
CA LEU A 113 -14.99 -0.68 1.38
C LEU A 113 -15.61 -1.96 1.94
N GLU A 114 -15.01 -2.56 2.97
CA GLU A 114 -15.57 -3.71 3.69
C GLU A 114 -16.93 -3.38 4.30
N LYS A 115 -17.03 -2.27 5.05
CA LYS A 115 -18.32 -1.81 5.61
C LYS A 115 -19.36 -1.52 4.54
N ALA A 116 -18.96 -0.99 3.38
CA ALA A 116 -19.87 -0.76 2.27
C ALA A 116 -20.36 -2.09 1.66
N ALA A 117 -19.46 -3.06 1.49
CA ALA A 117 -19.79 -4.38 0.98
C ALA A 117 -20.73 -5.15 1.93
N GLU A 118 -20.51 -5.08 3.24
CA GLU A 118 -21.40 -5.68 4.25
C GLU A 118 -22.82 -5.12 4.17
N ARG A 119 -22.96 -3.79 4.00
CA ARG A 119 -24.26 -3.15 3.84
C ARG A 119 -24.98 -3.58 2.56
N GLU A 120 -24.24 -3.66 1.44
CA GLU A 120 -24.81 -4.15 0.18
C GLU A 120 -25.20 -5.62 0.26
N LEU A 121 -24.39 -6.46 0.93
CA LEU A 121 -24.72 -7.86 1.16
C LEU A 121 -26.03 -7.99 1.97
N GLY A 122 -26.18 -7.24 3.05
CA GLY A 122 -27.43 -7.24 3.83
C GLY A 122 -28.65 -6.78 3.02
N LYS A 123 -28.49 -5.83 2.10
CA LYS A 123 -29.57 -5.44 1.15
C LYS A 123 -29.92 -6.59 0.20
N MET A 124 -28.92 -7.30 -0.31
CA MET A 124 -29.16 -8.45 -1.19
C MET A 124 -29.82 -9.62 -0.45
N GLU A 125 -29.40 -9.90 0.78
CA GLU A 125 -30.00 -10.93 1.65
C GLU A 125 -31.47 -10.60 1.97
N THR A 126 -31.77 -9.35 2.33
CA THR A 126 -33.15 -8.93 2.59
C THR A 126 -34.01 -8.96 1.32
N ALA A 127 -33.46 -8.58 0.17
CA ALA A 127 -34.14 -8.70 -1.12
C ALA A 127 -34.41 -10.16 -1.48
N LEU A 128 -33.46 -11.06 -1.24
CA LEU A 128 -33.61 -12.50 -1.46
C LEU A 128 -34.68 -13.09 -0.53
N ALA A 129 -34.65 -12.76 0.76
CA ALA A 129 -35.66 -13.19 1.73
C ALA A 129 -37.07 -12.71 1.34
N LYS A 130 -37.20 -11.48 0.83
CA LYS A 130 -38.48 -10.95 0.32
C LYS A 130 -38.98 -11.74 -0.90
N LYS A 131 -38.09 -12.08 -1.84
CA LYS A 131 -38.43 -12.91 -3.02
C LYS A 131 -38.87 -14.31 -2.60
N LEU A 132 -38.16 -14.95 -1.66
CA LEU A 132 -38.52 -16.27 -1.14
C LEU A 132 -39.88 -16.26 -0.44
N ARG A 133 -40.16 -15.25 0.40
CA ARG A 133 -41.49 -15.07 1.02
C ARG A 133 -42.59 -14.85 -0.01
N ALA A 134 -42.33 -14.08 -1.07
CA ALA A 134 -43.30 -13.86 -2.14
C ALA A 134 -43.57 -15.14 -2.94
N ALA A 135 -42.54 -15.96 -3.20
CA ALA A 135 -42.67 -17.25 -3.87
C ALA A 135 -43.43 -18.29 -3.02
N ALA A 136 -43.26 -18.26 -1.70
CA ALA A 136 -43.95 -19.15 -0.76
C ALA A 136 -45.41 -18.77 -0.48
N ARG A 137 -45.90 -17.60 -0.94
CA ARG A 137 -47.29 -17.20 -0.74
C ARG A 137 -48.23 -18.05 -1.61
N PRO A 138 -49.22 -18.76 -1.01
CA PRO A 138 -50.18 -19.53 -1.80
C PRO A 138 -50.98 -18.59 -2.71
N LYS A 139 -51.06 -18.93 -4.01
CA LYS A 139 -51.91 -18.24 -4.98
C LYS A 139 -53.36 -18.31 -4.49
N ARG A 140 -53.88 -17.23 -3.92
CA ARG A 140 -55.31 -17.10 -3.65
C ARG A 140 -56.04 -17.18 -4.99
N ARG A 141 -56.68 -18.31 -5.28
CA ARG A 141 -57.66 -18.44 -6.37
C ARG A 141 -58.70 -17.34 -6.15
N ARG A 142 -58.74 -16.34 -7.05
CA ARG A 142 -59.88 -15.44 -7.15
C ARG A 142 -61.09 -16.31 -7.51
N VAL A 143 -61.91 -16.65 -6.52
CA VAL A 143 -63.20 -17.25 -6.77
C VAL A 143 -64.05 -16.14 -7.39
N LYS A 144 -64.29 -16.22 -8.71
CA LYS A 144 -65.31 -15.40 -9.37
C LYS A 144 -66.64 -15.74 -8.68
N LYS A 145 -67.19 -14.80 -7.91
CA LYS A 145 -68.57 -14.86 -7.44
C LYS A 145 -69.45 -14.89 -8.70
N LYS A 146 -70.10 -16.02 -8.99
CA LYS A 146 -71.15 -16.08 -10.03
C LYS A 146 -72.25 -15.10 -9.60
N ALA A 147 -72.66 -14.21 -10.50
CA ALA A 147 -73.84 -13.38 -10.30
C ALA A 147 -75.07 -14.30 -10.17
N PRO A 148 -76.04 -13.99 -9.31
CA PRO A 148 -77.27 -14.77 -9.20
C PRO A 148 -78.04 -14.63 -10.51
N THR A 149 -78.29 -15.76 -11.18
CA THR A 149 -79.24 -15.87 -12.27
C THR A 149 -80.63 -15.60 -11.72
N GLN A 150 -81.25 -14.50 -12.15
CA GLN A 150 -82.68 -14.29 -11.97
C GLN A 150 -83.41 -15.35 -12.81
N ASN A 151 -84.12 -16.26 -12.15
CA ASN A 151 -85.05 -17.15 -12.83
C ASN A 151 -86.25 -16.32 -13.27
N ALA A 152 -86.47 -16.26 -14.59
CA ALA A 152 -87.78 -15.97 -15.15
C ALA A 152 -88.55 -17.30 -15.19
N GLY A 153 -89.73 -17.32 -14.58
CA GLY A 153 -90.62 -18.47 -14.49
C GLY A 153 -91.68 -18.22 -13.44
#